data_AF-A0A520EGN2-F1
#
_entry.id   AF-A0A520EGN2-F1
#
_cell.length_a   1.000
_cell.length_b   1.000
_cell.length_c   1.000
_cell.angle_alpha   90.00
_cell.angle_beta   90.00
_cell.angle_gamma   90.00
#
_symmetry.space_group_name_H-M   'P 1'
#
loop_
_entity.id
_entity.type
_entity.pdbx_description
1 polymer ?
#
loop_
_entity_poly.entity_id
_entity_poly.type
_entity_poly.pdbx_seq_one_letter_code
_entity_poly.pdbx_strand_id
1 'polypeptide(L)'
;MKKVLLLTVFLISLFFTSCEEVVDVDLDTAAPKLVIEAAINWKKGTTGAQQSIKLTTTTGYFEEQIPVVSGATVFVKNSQEQQFNFVEIPKSGRYVCTNFKPVINEEYTLTVINNGNTYTAKETMKSVAPITRMEQNNEGGFTGKDIEIKAFYNDPADETNYYLYKYVYSNKIASTFYVDEDKFFQGNEFFSISDDRSTIVVNNFAS
;
A
#
# COMPACT_ATOMS: atom_id res chain seq x y z
N MET A 1 -13.34 9.76 62.18
CA MET A 1 -12.38 9.68 61.05
C MET A 1 -12.85 8.73 59.94
N LYS A 2 -13.14 7.45 60.20
CA LYS A 2 -13.64 6.51 59.16
C LYS A 2 -14.91 6.97 58.41
N LYS A 3 -15.87 7.60 59.10
CA LYS A 3 -17.10 8.13 58.48
C LYS A 3 -16.87 9.34 57.56
N VAL A 4 -15.88 10.17 57.87
CA VAL A 4 -15.51 11.33 57.05
C VAL A 4 -14.79 10.87 55.79
N LEU A 5 -13.88 9.88 55.91
CA LEU A 5 -13.21 9.25 54.77
C LEU A 5 -14.21 8.63 53.77
N LEU A 6 -15.22 7.90 54.27
CA LEU A 6 -16.28 7.31 53.43
C LEU A 6 -17.08 8.37 52.67
N LEU A 7 -17.37 9.51 53.30
CA LEU A 7 -18.13 10.59 52.69
C LEU A 7 -17.30 11.34 51.63
N THR A 8 -16.00 11.51 51.84
CA THR A 8 -15.09 12.09 50.86
C THR A 8 -14.91 11.19 49.64
N VAL A 9 -14.80 9.87 49.82
CA VAL A 9 -14.70 8.91 48.71
C VAL A 9 -15.98 8.91 47.86
N PHE A 10 -17.15 8.96 48.51
CA PHE A 10 -18.42 9.04 47.80
C PHE A 10 -18.55 10.34 46.99
N LEU A 11 -18.11 11.48 47.55
CA LEU A 11 -18.16 12.76 46.83
C LEU A 11 -17.20 12.78 45.64
N ILE A 12 -16.02 12.16 45.75
CA ILE A 12 -15.04 12.03 44.66
C ILE A 12 -15.57 11.14 43.53
N SER A 13 -16.35 10.09 43.83
CA SER A 13 -16.90 9.20 42.78
C SER A 13 -17.91 9.87 41.85
N LEU A 14 -18.56 10.97 42.27
CA LEU A 14 -19.47 11.72 41.39
C LEU A 14 -18.72 12.46 40.26
N PHE A 15 -17.45 12.82 40.47
CA PHE A 15 -16.63 13.52 39.47
C PHE A 15 -16.10 12.61 38.33
N PHE A 16 -16.27 11.29 38.45
CA PHE A 16 -15.88 10.33 37.39
C PHE A 16 -17.03 9.94 36.44
N THR A 17 -18.18 10.60 36.55
CA THR A 17 -19.31 10.39 35.62
C THR A 17 -19.14 11.27 34.38
N SER A 18 -18.28 10.84 33.44
CA SER A 18 -18.25 11.44 32.11
C SER A 18 -19.43 10.92 31.31
N CYS A 19 -20.48 11.73 31.13
CA CYS A 19 -21.48 11.47 30.11
C CYS A 19 -20.89 11.92 28.78
N GLU A 20 -20.44 10.97 27.98
CA GLU A 20 -20.12 11.23 26.57
C GLU A 20 -21.42 11.28 25.79
N GLU A 21 -21.76 12.45 25.23
CA GLU A 21 -22.86 12.58 24.29
C GLU A 21 -22.38 12.11 22.93
N VAL A 22 -22.81 10.91 22.53
CA VAL A 22 -22.52 10.38 21.18
C VAL A 22 -23.33 11.20 20.19
N VAL A 23 -22.66 11.99 19.37
CA VAL A 23 -23.29 12.70 18.24
C VAL A 23 -23.51 11.67 17.13
N ASP A 24 -24.73 11.17 17.03
CA ASP A 24 -25.14 10.32 15.91
C ASP A 24 -25.52 11.22 14.72
N VAL A 25 -24.62 11.29 13.74
CA VAL A 25 -24.83 12.07 12.52
C VAL A 25 -25.40 11.15 11.46
N ASP A 26 -26.67 11.35 11.12
CA ASP A 26 -27.31 10.65 10.01
C ASP A 26 -26.66 11.11 8.69
N LEU A 27 -25.95 10.19 8.02
CA LEU A 27 -25.26 10.45 6.77
C LEU A 27 -25.88 9.60 5.66
N ASP A 28 -26.21 10.25 4.55
CA ASP A 28 -26.66 9.56 3.35
C ASP A 28 -25.57 8.60 2.83
N THR A 29 -25.88 7.31 2.79
CA THR A 29 -24.98 6.30 2.20
C THR A 29 -25.35 6.04 0.75
N ALA A 30 -24.40 6.26 -0.15
CA ALA A 30 -24.59 5.97 -1.58
C ALA A 30 -24.66 4.46 -1.86
N ALA A 31 -25.26 4.09 -3.00
CA ALA A 31 -25.28 2.70 -3.45
C ALA A 31 -23.84 2.15 -3.61
N PRO A 32 -23.56 0.91 -3.14
CA PRO A 32 -22.23 0.33 -3.21
C PRO A 32 -21.67 0.28 -4.64
N LYS A 33 -20.42 0.72 -4.80
CA LYS A 33 -19.67 0.67 -6.05
C LYS A 33 -18.57 -0.39 -5.97
N LEU A 34 -18.32 -1.08 -7.07
CA LEU A 34 -17.22 -2.03 -7.18
C LEU A 34 -15.87 -1.30 -7.04
N VAL A 35 -14.99 -1.84 -6.22
CA VAL A 35 -13.61 -1.41 -6.03
C VAL A 35 -12.71 -2.56 -6.50
N ILE A 36 -11.80 -2.23 -7.43
CA ILE A 36 -10.87 -3.18 -8.05
C ILE A 36 -9.44 -2.78 -7.68
N GLU A 37 -8.83 -3.52 -6.76
CA GLU A 37 -7.41 -3.37 -6.39
C GLU A 37 -6.59 -4.39 -7.17
N ALA A 38 -5.94 -3.96 -8.26
CA ALA A 38 -5.24 -4.84 -9.20
C ALA A 38 -3.78 -4.45 -9.46
N ALA A 39 -3.05 -4.08 -8.41
CA ALA A 39 -1.63 -3.73 -8.53
C ALA A 39 -0.76 -4.97 -8.80
N ILE A 40 -0.37 -5.16 -10.07
CA ILE A 40 0.51 -6.25 -10.51
C ILE A 40 1.96 -5.82 -10.33
N ASN A 41 2.59 -6.28 -9.26
CA ASN A 41 3.95 -5.89 -8.90
C ASN A 41 4.91 -7.06 -9.08
N TRP A 42 6.04 -6.81 -9.76
CA TRP A 42 7.11 -7.79 -9.89
C TRP A 42 8.27 -7.46 -8.94
N LYS A 43 8.37 -8.22 -7.84
CA LYS A 43 9.50 -8.10 -6.92
C LYS A 43 10.78 -8.66 -7.58
N LYS A 44 11.82 -7.81 -7.66
CA LYS A 44 13.14 -8.21 -8.16
C LYS A 44 13.67 -9.45 -7.43
N GLY A 45 14.27 -10.37 -8.18
CA GLY A 45 14.77 -11.65 -7.65
C GLY A 45 13.72 -12.74 -7.49
N THR A 46 12.45 -12.45 -7.80
CA THR A 46 11.38 -13.47 -7.87
C THR A 46 11.00 -13.77 -9.32
N THR A 47 10.24 -14.83 -9.55
CA THR A 47 9.68 -15.12 -10.88
C THR A 47 8.57 -14.14 -11.28
N GLY A 48 7.97 -13.43 -10.31
CA GLY A 48 6.81 -12.58 -10.53
C GLY A 48 5.52 -13.30 -10.96
N ALA A 49 5.52 -14.64 -10.93
CA ALA A 49 4.40 -15.45 -11.43
C ALA A 49 3.18 -15.48 -10.50
N GLN A 50 3.38 -15.16 -9.22
CA GLN A 50 2.32 -15.08 -8.23
C GLN A 50 1.79 -13.66 -8.15
N GLN A 51 0.52 -13.48 -8.53
CA GLN A 51 -0.16 -12.19 -8.53
C GLN A 51 -1.53 -12.31 -7.85
N SER A 52 -2.02 -11.22 -7.28
CA SER A 52 -3.31 -11.16 -6.57
C SER A 52 -4.05 -9.90 -6.94
N ILE A 53 -5.36 -10.04 -7.16
CA ILE A 53 -6.30 -8.94 -7.36
C ILE A 53 -7.34 -9.03 -6.25
N LYS A 54 -7.77 -7.91 -5.69
CA LYS A 54 -8.79 -7.87 -4.64
C LYS A 54 -9.99 -7.07 -5.13
N LEU A 55 -11.17 -7.66 -4.98
CA LEU A 55 -12.45 -7.07 -5.33
C LEU A 55 -13.29 -6.87 -4.07
N THR A 56 -13.73 -5.63 -3.87
CA THR A 56 -14.60 -5.22 -2.75
C THR A 56 -15.68 -4.27 -3.26
N THR A 57 -16.60 -3.87 -2.38
CA THR A 57 -17.47 -2.72 -2.65
C THR A 57 -17.23 -1.60 -1.65
N THR A 58 -17.50 -0.37 -2.07
CA THR A 58 -17.61 0.76 -1.12
C THR A 58 -18.69 0.45 -0.07
N THR A 59 -18.48 0.93 1.14
CA THR A 59 -19.40 0.78 2.28
C THR A 59 -19.70 2.14 2.91
N GLY A 60 -20.65 2.20 3.84
CA GLY A 60 -21.01 3.41 4.56
C GLY A 60 -19.87 3.94 5.43
N TYR A 61 -19.91 5.23 5.77
CA TYR A 61 -18.82 5.88 6.52
C TYR A 61 -18.57 5.25 7.90
N PHE A 62 -19.64 4.88 8.59
CA PHE A 62 -19.58 4.25 9.92
C PHE A 62 -19.56 2.72 9.88
N GLU A 63 -19.53 2.11 8.70
CA GLU A 63 -19.50 0.65 8.56
C GLU A 63 -18.07 0.13 8.75
N GLU A 64 -17.88 -0.76 9.72
CA GLU A 64 -16.56 -1.33 10.02
C GLU A 64 -16.13 -2.41 9.01
N GLN A 65 -17.10 -2.98 8.29
CA GLN A 65 -16.85 -4.07 7.35
C GLN A 65 -16.86 -3.58 5.91
N ILE A 66 -15.77 -3.87 5.20
CA ILE A 66 -15.68 -3.68 3.75
C ILE A 66 -16.19 -4.97 3.08
N PRO A 67 -17.34 -4.96 2.38
CA PRO A 67 -17.85 -6.16 1.75
C PRO A 67 -16.93 -6.64 0.62
N VAL A 68 -16.72 -7.95 0.58
CA VAL A 68 -15.92 -8.63 -0.45
C VAL A 68 -16.78 -9.05 -1.63
N VAL A 69 -16.20 -9.09 -2.83
CA VAL A 69 -16.91 -9.53 -4.05
C VAL A 69 -16.46 -10.94 -4.44
N SER A 70 -17.43 -11.85 -4.49
CA SER A 70 -17.26 -13.26 -4.85
C SER A 70 -17.94 -13.59 -6.18
N GLY A 71 -17.48 -14.63 -6.87
CA GLY A 71 -18.08 -15.13 -8.10
C GLY A 71 -17.79 -14.30 -9.36
N ALA A 72 -16.86 -13.35 -9.29
CA ALA A 72 -16.44 -12.59 -10.47
C ALA A 72 -15.52 -13.43 -11.37
N THR A 73 -15.54 -13.16 -12.67
CA THR A 73 -14.52 -13.68 -13.60
C THR A 73 -13.42 -12.64 -13.73
N VAL A 74 -12.18 -13.02 -13.39
CA VAL A 74 -11.02 -12.12 -13.41
C VAL A 74 -9.90 -12.72 -14.23
N PHE A 75 -9.44 -12.00 -15.24
CA PHE A 75 -8.28 -12.40 -16.03
C PHE A 75 -7.49 -11.19 -16.54
N VAL A 76 -6.22 -11.42 -16.82
CA VAL A 76 -5.33 -10.47 -17.48
C VAL A 76 -4.84 -11.08 -18.78
N LYS A 77 -4.79 -10.31 -19.85
CA LYS A 77 -4.14 -10.68 -21.11
C LYS A 77 -2.89 -9.85 -21.34
N ASN A 78 -1.87 -10.45 -21.94
CA ASN A 78 -0.71 -9.70 -22.42
C ASN A 78 -0.89 -9.25 -23.88
N SER A 79 0.12 -8.59 -24.44
CA SER A 79 0.12 -8.09 -25.82
C SER A 79 -0.02 -9.18 -26.91
N GLN A 80 0.24 -10.44 -26.55
CA GLN A 80 0.14 -11.61 -27.43
C GLN A 80 -1.19 -12.36 -27.25
N GLU A 81 -2.17 -11.75 -26.57
CA GLU A 81 -3.46 -12.37 -26.21
C GLU A 81 -3.33 -13.61 -25.31
N GLN A 82 -2.17 -13.85 -24.69
CA GLN A 82 -2.01 -14.91 -23.70
C GLN A 82 -2.80 -14.54 -22.44
N GLN A 83 -3.78 -15.36 -22.08
CA GLN A 83 -4.66 -15.11 -20.94
C GLN A 83 -4.13 -15.76 -19.65
N PHE A 84 -4.15 -14.99 -18.57
CA PHE A 84 -3.84 -15.40 -17.20
C PHE A 84 -5.09 -15.27 -16.34
N ASN A 85 -5.61 -16.41 -15.86
CA ASN A 85 -6.80 -16.44 -15.03
C ASN A 85 -6.43 -16.22 -13.56
N PHE A 86 -7.26 -15.46 -12.85
CA PHE A 86 -7.17 -15.28 -11.41
C PHE A 86 -8.30 -16.04 -10.74
N VAL A 87 -7.96 -17.02 -9.91
CA VAL A 87 -8.90 -17.92 -9.24
C VAL A 87 -9.27 -17.34 -7.87
N GLU A 88 -10.56 -17.30 -7.57
CA GLU A 88 -11.05 -16.79 -6.29
C GLU A 88 -10.57 -17.64 -5.12
N ILE A 89 -10.11 -16.97 -4.05
CA ILE A 89 -9.97 -17.55 -2.72
C ILE A 89 -11.30 -17.33 -1.97
N PRO A 90 -12.01 -18.40 -1.59
CA PRO A 90 -13.35 -18.29 -1.02
C PRO A 90 -13.45 -17.31 0.15
N LYS A 91 -14.50 -16.47 0.15
CA LYS A 91 -14.86 -15.53 1.22
C LYS A 91 -13.79 -14.47 1.54
N SER A 92 -12.83 -14.24 0.64
CA SER A 92 -11.74 -13.28 0.89
C SER A 92 -11.79 -12.03 0.01
N GLY A 93 -12.57 -12.06 -1.09
CA GLY A 93 -12.52 -11.06 -2.15
C GLY A 93 -11.22 -11.07 -2.96
N ARG A 94 -10.31 -12.02 -2.70
CA ARG A 94 -9.03 -12.13 -3.40
C ARG A 94 -9.11 -13.15 -4.52
N TYR A 95 -8.54 -12.80 -5.65
CA TYR A 95 -8.37 -13.65 -6.82
C TYR A 95 -6.88 -13.77 -7.10
N VAL A 96 -6.38 -14.99 -7.30
CA VAL A 96 -4.95 -15.26 -7.41
C VAL A 96 -4.56 -15.96 -8.70
N CYS A 97 -3.45 -15.54 -9.28
CA CYS A 97 -2.82 -16.15 -10.43
C CYS A 97 -1.44 -16.68 -10.00
N THR A 98 -1.08 -17.89 -10.42
CA THR A 98 0.19 -18.54 -10.04
C THR A 98 1.13 -18.78 -11.22
N ASN A 99 0.67 -18.48 -12.43
CA ASN A 99 1.40 -18.70 -13.68
C ASN A 99 1.52 -17.42 -14.52
N PHE A 100 1.42 -16.25 -13.88
CA PHE A 100 1.63 -14.97 -14.55
C PHE A 100 3.04 -14.93 -15.17
N LYS A 101 3.17 -14.34 -16.37
CA LYS A 101 4.48 -14.19 -17.03
C LYS A 101 4.74 -12.69 -17.21
N PRO A 102 5.41 -12.04 -16.25
CA PRO A 102 5.75 -10.63 -16.36
C PRO A 102 6.85 -10.41 -17.40
N VAL A 103 6.72 -9.36 -18.19
CA VAL A 103 7.68 -8.90 -19.18
C VAL A 103 7.73 -7.38 -19.09
N ILE A 104 8.94 -6.85 -18.91
CA ILE A 104 9.16 -5.40 -18.85
C ILE A 104 8.79 -4.77 -20.19
N ASN A 105 8.13 -3.62 -20.13
CA ASN A 105 7.57 -2.87 -21.25
C ASN A 105 6.48 -3.61 -22.04
N GLU A 106 6.01 -4.75 -21.54
CA GLU A 106 4.81 -5.38 -22.10
C GLU A 106 3.54 -4.74 -21.50
N GLU A 107 2.54 -4.59 -22.36
CA GLU A 107 1.22 -4.09 -21.99
C GLU A 107 0.31 -5.25 -21.57
N TYR A 108 -0.41 -5.05 -20.48
CA TYR A 108 -1.36 -5.99 -19.91
C TYR A 108 -2.74 -5.38 -19.82
N THR A 109 -3.75 -6.14 -20.22
CA THR A 109 -5.16 -5.74 -20.13
C THR A 109 -5.89 -6.59 -19.10
N LEU A 110 -6.31 -5.97 -18.01
CA LEU A 110 -7.20 -6.55 -17.01
C LEU A 110 -8.63 -6.58 -17.53
N THR A 111 -9.35 -7.67 -17.28
CA THR A 111 -10.80 -7.78 -17.44
C THR A 111 -11.41 -8.39 -16.18
N VAL A 112 -12.43 -7.70 -15.64
CA VAL A 112 -13.25 -8.16 -14.52
C VAL A 112 -14.71 -8.19 -14.96
N ILE A 113 -15.36 -9.34 -14.86
CA ILE A 113 -16.79 -9.50 -15.12
C ILE A 113 -17.48 -9.80 -13.80
N ASN A 114 -18.38 -8.91 -13.38
CA ASN A 114 -19.13 -9.03 -12.14
C ASN A 114 -20.59 -8.63 -12.35
N ASN A 115 -21.53 -9.49 -11.96
CA ASN A 115 -22.98 -9.26 -12.12
C ASN A 115 -23.41 -8.80 -13.53
N GLY A 116 -22.78 -9.37 -14.57
CA GLY A 116 -23.05 -9.02 -15.97
C GLY A 116 -22.35 -7.75 -16.48
N ASN A 117 -21.72 -6.96 -15.61
CA ASN A 117 -20.93 -5.80 -16.01
C ASN A 117 -19.48 -6.21 -16.28
N THR A 118 -18.86 -5.59 -17.29
CA THR A 118 -17.46 -5.81 -17.66
C THR A 118 -16.65 -4.55 -17.42
N TYR A 119 -15.53 -4.68 -16.71
CA TYR A 119 -14.58 -3.61 -16.41
C TYR A 119 -13.23 -3.97 -17.01
N THR A 120 -12.58 -3.00 -17.64
CA THR A 120 -11.27 -3.21 -18.27
C THR A 120 -10.29 -2.12 -17.87
N ALA A 121 -9.05 -2.50 -17.64
CA ALA A 121 -7.94 -1.57 -17.42
C ALA A 121 -6.72 -2.05 -18.21
N LYS A 122 -5.85 -1.12 -18.60
CA LYS A 122 -4.69 -1.39 -19.43
C LYS A 122 -3.49 -0.65 -18.88
N GLU A 123 -2.39 -1.35 -18.70
CA GLU A 123 -1.18 -0.80 -18.09
C GLU A 123 0.07 -1.48 -18.66
N THR A 124 1.19 -0.78 -18.65
CA THR A 124 2.48 -1.31 -19.11
C THR A 124 3.34 -1.65 -17.90
N MET A 125 3.92 -2.85 -17.87
CA MET A 125 4.83 -3.22 -16.79
C MET A 125 6.15 -2.49 -16.92
N LYS A 126 6.40 -1.51 -16.06
CA LYS A 126 7.64 -0.74 -16.05
C LYS A 126 8.69 -1.36 -15.13
N SER A 127 9.95 -1.25 -15.53
CA SER A 127 11.08 -1.59 -14.68
C SER A 127 11.44 -0.43 -13.78
N VAL A 128 12.13 -0.74 -12.68
CA VAL A 128 12.60 0.25 -11.72
C VAL A 128 14.13 0.32 -11.77
N ALA A 129 14.70 1.50 -11.59
CA ALA A 129 16.13 1.68 -11.51
C ALA A 129 16.72 0.81 -10.38
N PRO A 130 17.78 0.03 -10.64
CA PRO A 130 18.40 -0.79 -9.62
C PRO A 130 19.16 0.08 -8.61
N ILE A 131 19.06 -0.25 -7.32
CA ILE A 131 19.95 0.31 -6.30
C ILE A 131 21.38 -0.11 -6.65
N THR A 132 22.26 0.87 -6.81
CA THR A 132 23.69 0.68 -7.10
C THR A 132 24.50 0.52 -5.82
N ARG A 133 24.14 1.30 -4.79
CA ARG A 133 24.86 1.41 -3.52
C ARG A 133 23.90 1.78 -2.41
N MET A 134 24.20 1.31 -1.20
CA MET A 134 23.60 1.82 0.03
C MET A 134 24.68 2.34 0.96
N GLU A 135 24.40 3.46 1.61
CA GLU A 135 25.26 4.04 2.65
C GLU A 135 24.44 4.19 3.94
N GLN A 136 25.09 3.95 5.08
CA GLN A 136 24.48 4.08 6.40
C GLN A 136 25.33 4.98 7.28
N ASN A 137 24.68 5.94 7.94
CA ASN A 137 25.27 6.78 8.98
C ASN A 137 24.48 6.63 10.28
N ASN A 138 25.12 6.11 11.34
CA ASN A 138 24.47 5.92 12.65
C ASN A 138 24.44 7.18 13.52
N GLU A 139 25.08 8.26 13.05
CA GLU A 139 25.13 9.56 13.69
C GLU A 139 24.44 10.60 12.77
N GLY A 140 23.36 10.18 12.10
CA GLY A 140 22.59 10.98 11.15
C GLY A 140 21.46 11.78 11.80
N GLY A 141 20.65 12.41 10.94
CA GLY A 141 19.57 13.32 11.35
C GLY A 141 20.07 14.63 11.95
N PHE A 142 19.17 15.58 12.17
CA PHE A 142 19.53 16.91 12.70
C PHE A 142 20.19 16.84 14.09
N THR A 143 19.89 15.79 14.87
CA THR A 143 20.40 15.63 16.24
C THR A 143 21.64 14.74 16.36
N GLY A 144 22.08 14.11 15.27
CA GLY A 144 23.19 13.16 15.28
C GLY A 144 22.89 11.85 16.02
N LYS A 145 21.61 11.49 16.18
CA LYS A 145 21.15 10.33 16.95
C LYS A 145 20.32 9.35 16.12
N ASP A 146 20.10 9.66 14.86
CA ASP A 146 19.25 8.87 13.98
C ASP A 146 20.14 8.03 13.05
N ILE A 147 19.63 6.87 12.66
CA ILE A 147 20.24 6.04 11.63
C ILE A 147 19.73 6.56 10.29
N GLU A 148 20.63 7.14 9.51
CA GLU A 148 20.38 7.61 8.15
C GLU A 148 20.80 6.55 7.14
N ILE A 149 19.92 6.24 6.19
CA ILE A 149 20.19 5.35 5.06
C ILE A 149 19.99 6.11 3.77
N LYS A 150 21.00 6.05 2.90
CA LYS A 150 20.92 6.50 1.51
C LYS A 150 20.94 5.30 0.58
N ALA A 151 20.00 5.24 -0.35
CA ALA A 151 19.98 4.25 -1.43
C ALA A 151 20.17 4.96 -2.76
N PHE A 152 21.33 4.73 -3.39
CA PHE A 152 21.71 5.36 -4.64
C PHE A 152 21.24 4.54 -5.83
N TYR A 153 20.88 5.21 -6.92
CA TYR A 153 20.50 4.60 -8.19
C TYR A 153 20.79 5.57 -9.34
N ASN A 154 20.87 5.04 -10.57
CA ASN A 154 21.02 5.85 -11.77
C ASN A 154 19.68 5.99 -12.46
N ASP A 155 19.22 7.23 -12.64
CA ASP A 155 18.01 7.54 -13.39
C ASP A 155 18.25 7.38 -14.92
N PRO A 156 17.31 6.78 -15.68
CA PRO A 156 17.39 6.71 -17.15
C PRO A 156 17.27 8.10 -17.81
N ALA A 157 18.19 8.45 -18.72
CA ALA A 157 18.23 9.80 -19.30
C ALA A 157 17.04 10.19 -20.20
N ASP A 158 16.34 9.21 -20.79
CA ASP A 158 15.40 9.42 -21.90
C ASP A 158 13.93 9.22 -21.51
N GLU A 159 13.61 9.08 -20.21
CA GLU A 159 12.26 8.77 -19.73
C GLU A 159 11.89 9.60 -18.50
N THR A 160 10.81 10.39 -18.56
CA THR A 160 10.30 11.05 -17.35
C THR A 160 9.76 10.02 -16.36
N ASN A 161 10.38 9.94 -15.20
CA ASN A 161 10.10 9.00 -14.13
C ASN A 161 9.64 9.69 -12.86
N TYR A 162 8.78 8.99 -12.14
CA TYR A 162 8.37 9.31 -10.79
C TYR A 162 8.80 8.16 -9.89
N TYR A 163 9.38 8.48 -8.75
CA TYR A 163 9.93 7.49 -7.84
C TYR A 163 9.10 7.43 -6.57
N LEU A 164 8.71 6.22 -6.18
CA LEU A 164 8.16 5.92 -4.86
C LEU A 164 9.19 5.08 -4.10
N TYR A 165 9.53 5.52 -2.90
CA TYR A 165 10.41 4.77 -2.00
C TYR A 165 9.63 4.30 -0.80
N LYS A 166 9.87 3.06 -0.39
CA LYS A 166 9.26 2.47 0.80
C LYS A 166 10.35 2.03 1.77
N TYR A 167 10.34 2.64 2.95
CA TYR A 167 11.21 2.25 4.06
C TYR A 167 10.42 1.45 5.08
N VAL A 168 10.94 0.29 5.44
CA VAL A 168 10.39 -0.59 6.47
C VAL A 168 11.37 -0.62 7.63
N TYR A 169 10.89 -0.41 8.85
CA TYR A 169 11.75 -0.41 10.05
C TYR A 169 11.43 -1.63 10.89
N SER A 170 12.45 -2.25 11.49
CA SER A 170 12.29 -3.51 12.23
C SER A 170 11.34 -3.41 13.43
N ASN A 171 11.18 -2.22 13.99
CA ASN A 171 10.40 -1.93 15.19
C ASN A 171 9.17 -1.03 14.94
N LYS A 172 8.83 -0.72 13.68
CA LYS A 172 7.63 0.05 13.33
C LYS A 172 6.65 -0.81 12.56
N ILE A 173 5.38 -0.67 12.91
CA ILE A 173 4.28 -1.32 12.20
C ILE A 173 4.03 -0.61 10.87
N ALA A 174 4.12 0.72 10.85
CA ALA A 174 3.93 1.53 9.64
C ALA A 174 5.23 1.63 8.83
N SER A 175 5.10 1.54 7.50
CA SER A 175 6.17 1.90 6.55
C SER A 175 6.13 3.39 6.27
N THR A 176 7.29 3.97 5.95
CA THR A 176 7.38 5.36 5.48
C THR A 176 7.50 5.37 3.96
N PHE A 177 6.81 6.30 3.32
CA PHE A 177 6.83 6.49 1.87
C PHE A 177 7.36 7.87 1.52
N TYR A 178 8.20 7.93 0.49
CA TYR A 178 8.70 9.19 -0.08
C TYR A 178 8.49 9.16 -1.59
N VAL A 179 8.33 10.34 -2.18
CA VAL A 179 8.14 10.50 -3.63
C VAL A 179 9.08 11.55 -4.18
N ASP A 180 9.64 11.29 -5.35
CA ASP A 180 10.47 12.24 -6.09
C ASP A 180 10.07 12.29 -7.58
N GLU A 181 10.31 13.43 -8.22
CA GLU A 181 10.27 13.61 -9.67
C GLU A 181 11.70 13.79 -10.21
N ASP A 182 12.01 13.17 -11.34
CA ASP A 182 13.37 13.13 -11.91
C ASP A 182 13.84 14.41 -12.62
N LYS A 183 13.00 15.44 -12.64
CA LYS A 183 13.20 16.72 -13.33
C LYS A 183 14.59 17.35 -13.13
N PHE A 184 15.23 17.13 -11.99
CA PHE A 184 16.54 17.71 -11.65
C PHE A 184 17.72 16.71 -11.64
N PHE A 185 17.46 15.43 -11.89
CA PHE A 185 18.48 14.37 -11.88
C PHE A 185 18.36 13.39 -13.04
N GLN A 186 17.59 13.73 -14.08
CA GLN A 186 17.45 12.95 -15.31
C GLN A 186 18.81 12.46 -15.83
N GLY A 187 18.98 11.15 -16.00
CA GLY A 187 20.22 10.57 -16.54
C GLY A 187 21.43 10.60 -15.60
N ASN A 188 21.26 11.00 -14.34
CA ASN A 188 22.32 11.12 -13.34
C ASN A 188 22.12 10.15 -12.17
N GLU A 189 23.16 9.96 -11.36
CA GLU A 189 23.02 9.28 -10.06
C GLU A 189 22.19 10.17 -9.12
N PHE A 190 21.21 9.56 -8.46
CA PHE A 190 20.44 10.17 -7.39
C PHE A 190 20.37 9.23 -6.19
N PHE A 191 19.80 9.70 -5.09
CA PHE A 191 19.58 8.87 -3.91
C PHE A 191 18.29 9.21 -3.21
N SER A 192 17.64 8.19 -2.67
CA SER A 192 16.63 8.37 -1.65
C SER A 192 17.28 8.31 -0.26
N ILE A 193 16.73 9.07 0.67
CA ILE A 193 17.21 9.18 2.04
C ILE A 193 16.07 8.90 3.03
N SER A 194 16.38 8.18 4.09
CA SER A 194 15.55 8.11 5.28
C SER A 194 16.42 8.17 6.52
N ASP A 195 15.98 8.92 7.51
CA ASP A 195 16.50 8.91 8.88
C ASP A 195 15.45 8.42 9.87
N ASP A 196 15.85 7.53 10.78
CA ASP A 196 15.03 7.13 11.92
C ASP A 196 15.88 6.62 13.07
N ARG A 197 15.37 6.64 14.30
CA ARG A 197 16.04 6.04 15.48
C ARG A 197 16.15 4.52 15.44
N SER A 198 15.63 3.89 14.40
CA SER A 198 15.43 2.44 14.33
C SER A 198 16.15 1.83 13.15
N THR A 199 16.47 0.55 13.24
CA THR A 199 17.12 -0.19 12.14
C THR A 199 16.20 -0.26 10.91
N ILE A 200 16.73 0.14 9.77
CA ILE A 200 15.99 0.28 8.50
C ILE A 200 16.23 -0.96 7.61
N VAL A 201 15.17 -1.48 6.99
CA VAL A 201 15.19 -2.45 5.90
C VAL A 201 14.60 -1.77 4.66
N VAL A 202 15.44 -1.51 3.66
CA VAL A 202 15.03 -0.84 2.41
C VAL A 202 14.49 -1.87 1.42
N ASN A 203 13.29 -1.64 0.89
CA ASN A 203 12.76 -2.39 -0.25
C ASN A 203 12.32 -1.39 -1.34
N ASN A 204 12.92 -1.44 -2.52
CA ASN A 204 12.45 -0.64 -3.64
C ASN A 204 11.16 -1.24 -4.22
N PHE A 205 10.13 -0.42 -4.27
CA PHE A 205 8.92 -0.62 -5.07
C PHE A 205 8.70 0.69 -5.82
N ALA A 206 9.11 0.77 -7.08
CA ALA A 206 8.57 1.81 -7.95
C ALA A 206 7.38 1.21 -8.71
N SER A 207 6.30 1.98 -8.78
CA SER A 207 5.18 1.81 -9.69
C SER A 207 5.33 2.82 -10.79
#